data_AF-W2PNY8-F1
#
_entry.id   AF-W2PNY8-F1
#
_cell.length_a   1.000
_cell.length_b   1.000
_cell.length_c   1.000
_cell.angle_alpha   90.00
_cell.angle_beta   90.00
_cell.angle_gamma   90.00
#
_symmetry.space_group_name_H-M   'P 1'
#
loop_
_entity.id
_entity.type
_entity.pdbx_description
1 polymer ?
#
loop_
_entity_poly.entity_id
_entity_poly.type
_entity_poly.pdbx_seq_one_letter_code
_entity_poly.pdbx_strand_id
1 'polypeptide(L)'
;MWKKGSASRPHHHLKRRSQSRRRRLLSLLLLWVLQSLYVVAMTNHLLVLSTGQHVGKTTLSLGLVKTLQAKFQGTNKLVAYCKPVGQQHVPVGDNLRVDKDAYLFKEHFGLIQHYKDMSPVIFPDGFTRDFIDGKVTSQQLMDSIRAAHRNLYDQSDFVICEGTGHTGVGSICELNNAQVAAELKIDAVCVALGGLGSSFDQLAMNREMLKQNNVRLRGVVLNKVNPKKMDMIQDYYSRALKRWDVPLVGCIPDLKDLSCPTMADYAKLLKSDLISGTYASTVDIPLSQEPTRACLQARMPVCVISVARD
;
A
#
# COMPACT_ATOMS: atom_id res chain seq x y z
N MET A 1 -76.35 19.05 48.18
CA MET A 1 -75.40 18.37 49.09
C MET A 1 -74.12 18.09 48.30
N TRP A 2 -72.97 18.54 48.80
CA TRP A 2 -71.64 18.44 48.20
C TRP A 2 -71.20 16.99 47.91
N LYS A 3 -70.49 16.76 46.79
CA LYS A 3 -69.10 16.24 46.82
C LYS A 3 -68.40 16.32 45.45
N LYS A 4 -67.16 16.80 45.52
CA LYS A 4 -66.17 17.01 44.43
C LYS A 4 -65.63 15.68 43.89
N GLY A 5 -65.38 15.61 42.58
CA GLY A 5 -64.52 14.63 41.94
C GLY A 5 -63.46 15.36 41.08
N SER A 6 -62.20 15.20 41.43
CA SER A 6 -61.03 15.90 40.90
C SER A 6 -60.62 15.43 39.50
N ALA A 7 -60.47 16.36 38.54
CA ALA A 7 -59.87 16.12 37.24
C ALA A 7 -58.34 16.12 37.32
N SER A 8 -57.70 14.96 37.10
CA SER A 8 -56.26 14.83 36.91
C SER A 8 -55.86 15.20 35.46
N ARG A 9 -54.98 16.20 35.32
CA ARG A 9 -54.46 16.73 34.04
C ARG A 9 -53.49 15.75 33.33
N PRO A 10 -53.60 15.49 32.01
CA PRO A 10 -52.68 14.58 31.29
C PRO A 10 -51.48 15.28 30.60
N HIS A 11 -51.17 16.55 30.89
CA HIS A 11 -50.20 17.31 30.09
C HIS A 11 -48.71 17.13 30.45
N HIS A 12 -48.34 16.46 31.56
CA HIS A 12 -46.94 16.33 31.96
C HIS A 12 -46.19 15.14 31.34
N HIS A 13 -46.88 14.07 30.93
CA HIS A 13 -46.23 12.85 30.43
C HIS A 13 -45.76 12.93 28.97
N LEU A 14 -46.46 13.68 28.10
CA LEU A 14 -46.07 13.81 26.69
C LEU A 14 -44.81 14.66 26.49
N LYS A 15 -44.60 15.72 27.29
CA LYS A 15 -43.39 16.56 27.20
C LYS A 15 -42.11 15.81 27.56
N ARG A 16 -42.15 14.95 28.59
CA ARG A 16 -40.98 14.14 29.02
C ARG A 16 -40.55 13.10 27.97
N ARG A 17 -41.50 12.45 27.28
CA ARG A 17 -41.20 11.48 26.20
C ARG A 17 -40.59 12.14 24.96
N SER A 18 -41.04 13.35 24.60
CA SER A 18 -40.49 14.15 23.49
C SER A 18 -39.03 14.56 23.76
N GLN A 19 -38.73 15.01 24.97
CA GLN A 19 -37.38 15.45 25.37
C GLN A 19 -36.37 14.28 25.39
N SER A 20 -36.79 13.09 25.82
CA SER A 20 -35.97 11.87 25.81
C SER A 20 -35.61 11.41 24.40
N ARG A 21 -36.58 11.44 23.45
CA ARG A 21 -36.32 11.12 22.04
C ARG A 21 -35.37 12.13 21.38
N ARG A 22 -35.55 13.43 21.63
CA ARG A 22 -34.63 14.47 21.12
C ARG A 22 -33.21 14.27 21.66
N ARG A 23 -33.04 13.96 22.93
CA ARG A 23 -31.71 13.69 23.52
C ARG A 23 -31.04 12.45 22.92
N ARG A 24 -31.80 11.36 22.69
CA ARG A 24 -31.28 10.15 22.02
C ARG A 24 -30.92 10.39 20.56
N LEU A 25 -31.73 11.16 19.82
CA LEU A 25 -31.43 11.54 18.45
C LEU A 25 -30.21 12.44 18.38
N LEU A 26 -30.09 13.44 19.26
CA LEU A 26 -28.92 14.31 19.36
C LEU A 26 -27.66 13.52 19.72
N SER A 27 -27.72 12.57 20.66
CA SER A 27 -26.57 11.73 21.00
C SER A 27 -26.15 10.80 19.87
N LEU A 28 -27.10 10.23 19.13
CA LEU A 28 -26.82 9.40 17.95
C LEU A 28 -26.27 10.24 16.79
N LEU A 29 -26.78 11.46 16.60
CA LEU A 29 -26.26 12.39 15.60
C LEU A 29 -24.86 12.87 15.98
N LEU A 30 -24.59 13.13 17.26
CA LEU A 30 -23.26 13.52 17.74
C LEU A 30 -22.26 12.35 17.62
N LEU A 31 -22.69 11.13 17.96
CA LEU A 31 -21.90 9.91 17.73
C LEU A 31 -21.63 9.71 16.24
N TRP A 32 -22.63 9.88 15.39
CA TRP A 32 -22.47 9.78 13.94
C TRP A 32 -21.57 10.88 13.38
N VAL A 33 -21.68 12.12 13.85
CA VAL A 33 -20.79 13.24 13.47
C VAL A 33 -19.38 13.00 13.99
N LEU A 34 -19.20 12.56 15.23
CA LEU A 34 -17.88 12.23 15.79
C LEU A 34 -17.26 11.04 15.07
N GLN A 35 -18.04 10.01 14.76
CA GLN A 35 -17.59 8.83 14.01
C GLN A 35 -17.31 9.20 12.54
N SER A 36 -18.08 10.11 11.95
CA SER A 36 -17.83 10.65 10.61
C SER A 36 -16.64 11.61 10.57
N LEU A 37 -16.40 12.39 11.63
CA LEU A 37 -15.20 13.23 11.78
C LEU A 37 -13.96 12.38 12.04
N TYR A 38 -14.08 11.28 12.79
CA TYR A 38 -13.00 10.30 12.99
C TYR A 38 -12.65 9.56 11.69
N VAL A 39 -13.64 9.28 10.85
CA VAL A 39 -13.47 8.67 9.51
C VAL A 39 -12.94 9.66 8.47
N VAL A 40 -12.99 10.97 8.73
CA VAL A 40 -12.49 12.05 7.86
C VAL A 40 -11.14 12.62 8.35
N ALA A 41 -10.54 12.03 9.39
CA ALA A 41 -9.10 12.18 9.57
C ALA A 41 -8.39 11.58 8.34
N MET A 42 -7.87 12.44 7.46
CA MET A 42 -6.98 12.00 6.38
C MET A 42 -5.81 11.28 7.04
N THR A 43 -5.82 9.95 6.97
CA THR A 43 -4.75 9.14 7.50
C THR A 43 -3.52 9.41 6.62
N ASN A 44 -2.47 10.00 7.20
CA ASN A 44 -1.22 10.35 6.52
C ASN A 44 -0.33 9.12 6.27
N HIS A 45 -0.94 7.96 6.10
CA HIS A 45 -0.28 6.72 5.80
C HIS A 45 -1.19 5.81 4.99
N LEU A 46 -0.60 4.95 4.17
CA LEU A 46 -1.34 4.00 3.34
C LEU A 46 -0.57 2.70 3.21
N LEU A 47 -1.26 1.57 3.39
CA LEU A 47 -0.72 0.25 3.10
C LEU A 47 -1.01 -0.15 1.66
N VAL A 48 0.03 -0.41 0.87
CA VAL A 48 -0.07 -0.97 -0.46
C VAL A 48 -0.01 -2.49 -0.36
N LEU A 49 -1.07 -3.17 -0.78
CA LEU A 49 -1.22 -4.62 -0.83
C LEU A 49 -1.35 -5.12 -2.26
N SER A 50 -1.35 -6.43 -2.44
CA SER A 50 -1.56 -7.06 -3.73
C SER A 50 -2.19 -8.43 -3.55
N THR A 51 -2.77 -8.96 -4.63
CA THR A 51 -3.41 -10.27 -4.60
C THR A 51 -2.43 -11.44 -4.61
N GLY A 52 -1.16 -11.17 -4.93
CA GLY A 52 -0.08 -12.15 -5.06
C GLY A 52 1.30 -11.50 -5.13
N GLN A 53 2.34 -12.32 -5.27
CA GLN A 53 3.70 -11.84 -5.59
C GLN A 53 3.78 -11.39 -7.06
N HIS A 54 4.69 -10.46 -7.36
CA HIS A 54 4.97 -9.97 -8.73
C HIS A 54 3.77 -9.35 -9.48
N VAL A 55 2.75 -8.92 -8.74
CA VAL A 55 1.58 -8.21 -9.28
C VAL A 55 1.90 -6.74 -9.58
N GLY A 56 2.98 -6.18 -9.00
CA GLY A 56 3.44 -4.79 -9.25
C GLY A 56 3.21 -3.83 -8.08
N LYS A 57 3.12 -4.36 -6.87
CA LYS A 57 2.98 -3.59 -5.63
C LYS A 57 4.15 -2.60 -5.44
N THR A 58 5.38 -3.07 -5.58
CA THR A 58 6.60 -2.24 -5.52
C THR A 58 6.62 -1.17 -6.59
N THR A 59 6.24 -1.49 -7.83
CA THR A 59 6.13 -0.51 -8.93
C THR A 59 5.10 0.58 -8.60
N LEU A 60 3.94 0.21 -8.03
CA LEU A 60 2.96 1.18 -7.59
C LEU A 60 3.50 2.05 -6.44
N SER A 61 4.17 1.46 -5.45
CA SER A 61 4.82 2.19 -4.35
C SER A 61 5.85 3.20 -4.87
N LEU A 62 6.68 2.83 -5.85
CA LEU A 62 7.66 3.72 -6.50
C LEU A 62 6.95 4.92 -7.13
N GLY A 63 5.88 4.67 -7.89
CA GLY A 63 5.06 5.71 -8.50
C GLY A 63 4.44 6.64 -7.46
N LEU A 64 3.86 6.09 -6.39
CA LEU A 64 3.25 6.86 -5.32
C LEU A 64 4.26 7.76 -4.59
N VAL A 65 5.45 7.24 -4.23
CA VAL A 65 6.51 8.03 -3.60
C VAL A 65 6.93 9.18 -4.51
N LYS A 66 7.21 8.90 -5.79
CA LYS A 66 7.61 9.92 -6.77
C LYS A 66 6.54 10.99 -6.95
N THR A 67 5.27 10.60 -7.08
CA THR A 67 4.14 11.53 -7.24
C THR A 67 3.96 12.40 -5.99
N LEU A 68 4.08 11.83 -4.79
CA LEU A 68 3.98 12.60 -3.55
C LEU A 68 5.16 13.57 -3.40
N GLN A 69 6.39 13.15 -3.70
CA GLN A 69 7.55 14.05 -3.69
C GLN A 69 7.37 15.21 -4.68
N ALA A 70 6.91 14.93 -5.90
CA ALA A 70 6.61 15.98 -6.88
C ALA A 70 5.52 16.94 -6.38
N LYS A 71 4.47 16.42 -5.72
CA LYS A 71 3.41 17.22 -5.11
C LYS A 71 3.90 18.07 -3.94
N PHE A 72 4.93 17.62 -3.23
CA PHE A 72 5.53 18.32 -2.09
C PHE A 72 6.70 19.23 -2.49
N GLN A 73 7.04 19.29 -3.77
CA GLN A 73 8.11 20.15 -4.27
C GLN A 73 7.85 21.62 -3.90
N GLY A 74 8.88 22.29 -3.36
CA GLY A 74 8.77 23.67 -2.87
C GLY A 74 8.12 23.81 -1.49
N THR A 75 7.88 22.70 -0.79
CA THR A 75 7.41 22.67 0.60
C THR A 75 8.40 21.93 1.49
N ASN A 76 8.21 22.00 2.81
CA ASN A 76 8.98 21.22 3.79
C ASN A 76 8.36 19.83 4.06
N LYS A 77 7.40 19.40 3.24
CA LYS A 77 6.69 18.14 3.47
C LYS A 77 7.51 16.94 3.05
N LEU A 78 7.46 15.88 3.85
CA LEU A 78 8.28 14.68 3.66
C LEU A 78 7.43 13.44 3.41
N VAL A 79 7.98 12.55 2.59
CA VAL A 79 7.42 11.21 2.33
C VAL A 79 8.35 10.18 2.96
N ALA A 80 7.78 9.20 3.63
CA ALA A 80 8.48 8.02 4.12
C ALA A 80 8.00 6.76 3.39
N TYR A 81 8.91 5.79 3.28
CA TYR A 81 8.60 4.44 2.82
C TYR A 81 8.89 3.46 3.95
N CYS A 82 8.00 2.48 4.13
CA CYS A 82 8.14 1.41 5.08
C CYS A 82 7.80 0.09 4.41
N LYS A 83 8.58 -0.95 4.66
CA LYS A 83 8.23 -2.34 4.40
C LYS A 83 8.25 -3.08 5.74
N PRO A 84 7.10 -3.16 6.44
CA PRO A 84 7.05 -3.60 7.83
C PRO A 84 7.65 -5.00 8.05
N VAL A 85 7.44 -5.89 7.09
CA VAL A 85 7.97 -7.26 7.10
C VAL A 85 8.66 -7.52 5.76
N GLY A 86 9.99 -7.57 5.77
CA GLY A 86 10.85 -7.92 4.65
C GLY A 86 11.18 -9.41 4.56
N GLN A 87 11.57 -9.87 3.37
CA GLN A 87 12.04 -11.25 3.12
C GLN A 87 13.39 -11.30 2.40
N GLN A 88 13.72 -10.26 1.63
CA GLN A 88 14.96 -10.20 0.86
C GLN A 88 15.84 -9.10 1.42
N HIS A 89 17.10 -9.43 1.71
CA HIS A 89 18.04 -8.48 2.29
C HIS A 89 19.31 -8.34 1.43
N VAL A 90 19.95 -7.18 1.55
CA VAL A 90 21.21 -6.83 0.89
C VAL A 90 22.20 -6.29 1.92
N PRO A 91 23.51 -6.52 1.76
CA PRO A 91 24.52 -5.89 2.61
C PRO A 91 24.68 -4.41 2.27
N VAL A 92 24.83 -3.57 3.29
CA VAL A 92 25.14 -2.13 3.19
C VAL A 92 26.29 -1.83 4.13
N GLY A 93 27.44 -1.41 3.58
CA GLY A 93 28.69 -1.34 4.34
C GLY A 93 29.11 -2.71 4.88
N ASP A 94 29.91 -2.72 5.93
CA ASP A 94 30.55 -3.96 6.41
C ASP A 94 29.63 -4.84 7.25
N ASN A 95 28.66 -4.27 7.98
CA ASN A 95 27.91 -5.00 9.03
C ASN A 95 26.38 -4.80 9.02
N LEU A 96 25.81 -4.10 8.04
CA LEU A 96 24.37 -3.86 8.00
C LEU A 96 23.70 -4.70 6.91
N ARG A 97 22.65 -5.44 7.27
CA ARG A 97 21.73 -6.08 6.32
C ARG A 97 20.42 -5.32 6.31
N VAL A 98 20.01 -4.84 5.15
CA VAL A 98 18.77 -4.06 4.98
C VAL A 98 17.87 -4.76 3.98
N ASP A 99 16.55 -4.57 4.08
CA ASP A 99 15.65 -5.08 3.05
C ASP A 99 15.95 -4.40 1.70
N LYS A 100 15.92 -5.20 0.62
CA LYS A 100 16.23 -4.75 -0.74
C LYS A 100 15.37 -3.58 -1.20
N ASP A 101 14.08 -3.58 -0.85
CA ASP A 101 13.16 -2.51 -1.25
C ASP A 101 13.43 -1.26 -0.41
N ALA A 102 13.67 -1.39 0.90
CA ALA A 102 14.07 -0.25 1.72
C ALA A 102 15.34 0.45 1.18
N TYR A 103 16.35 -0.33 0.76
CA TYR A 103 17.53 0.18 0.04
C TYR A 103 17.16 0.93 -1.23
N LEU A 104 16.38 0.29 -2.12
CA LEU A 104 15.94 0.89 -3.38
C LEU A 104 15.25 2.25 -3.15
N PHE A 105 14.27 2.30 -2.25
CA PHE A 105 13.52 3.53 -2.00
C PHE A 105 14.38 4.62 -1.39
N LYS A 106 15.24 4.27 -0.41
CA LYS A 106 16.09 5.26 0.25
C LYS A 106 17.07 5.90 -0.73
N GLU A 107 17.83 5.08 -1.44
CA GLU A 107 18.91 5.57 -2.31
C GLU A 107 18.36 6.23 -3.58
N HIS A 108 17.31 5.66 -4.18
CA HIS A 108 16.76 6.20 -5.42
C HIS A 108 16.00 7.52 -5.23
N PHE A 109 15.26 7.66 -4.12
CA PHE A 109 14.46 8.87 -3.85
C PHE A 109 15.09 9.83 -2.84
N GLY A 110 16.28 9.52 -2.33
CA GLY A 110 16.97 10.33 -1.32
C GLY A 110 16.18 10.43 0.00
N LEU A 111 15.50 9.35 0.41
CA LEU A 111 14.71 9.37 1.64
C LEU A 111 15.63 9.47 2.86
N ILE A 112 15.31 10.33 3.83
CA ILE A 112 16.20 10.63 4.96
C ILE A 112 16.08 9.64 6.12
N GLN A 113 14.97 8.88 6.19
CA GLN A 113 14.63 8.02 7.31
C GLN A 113 15.60 6.82 7.46
N HIS A 114 15.77 6.31 8.67
CA HIS A 114 16.74 5.24 8.92
C HIS A 114 16.25 3.88 8.39
N TYR A 115 17.18 3.07 7.88
CA TYR A 115 16.88 1.72 7.37
C TYR A 115 16.15 0.82 8.38
N LYS A 116 16.52 0.89 9.66
CA LYS A 116 15.86 0.13 10.74
C LYS A 116 14.37 0.45 10.88
N ASP A 117 13.98 1.68 10.57
CA ASP A 117 12.58 2.12 10.67
C ASP A 117 11.85 1.84 9.34
N MET A 118 12.57 1.92 8.21
CA MET A 118 12.04 1.58 6.88
C MET A 118 11.77 0.08 6.73
N SER A 119 12.53 -0.80 7.39
CA SER A 119 12.25 -2.24 7.42
C SER A 119 12.62 -2.86 8.78
N PRO A 120 11.70 -2.80 9.76
CA PRO A 120 11.98 -3.19 11.15
C PRO A 120 12.05 -4.70 11.37
N VAL A 121 11.38 -5.49 10.54
CA VAL A 121 11.39 -6.96 10.64
C VAL A 121 11.80 -7.54 9.30
N ILE A 122 12.79 -8.43 9.32
CA ILE A 122 13.25 -9.19 8.15
C ILE A 122 13.17 -10.66 8.53
N PHE A 123 12.58 -11.48 7.66
CA PHE A 123 12.54 -12.93 7.82
C PHE A 123 13.70 -13.57 7.05
N PRO A 124 14.84 -13.86 7.71
CA PRO A 124 15.90 -14.66 7.11
C PRO A 124 15.47 -16.13 6.94
N ASP A 125 16.30 -16.89 6.24
CA ASP A 125 16.14 -18.34 6.16
C ASP A 125 16.12 -18.97 7.56
N GLY A 126 15.16 -19.88 7.79
CA GLY A 126 14.98 -20.53 9.09
C GLY A 126 14.16 -19.73 10.11
N PHE A 127 13.82 -18.47 9.85
CA PHE A 127 13.10 -17.62 10.80
C PHE A 127 11.77 -18.21 11.26
N THR A 128 11.02 -18.86 10.36
CA THR A 128 9.75 -19.52 10.71
C THR A 128 9.94 -20.66 11.71
N ARG A 129 11.06 -21.39 11.64
CA ARG A 129 11.40 -22.43 12.62
C ARG A 129 11.74 -21.80 13.96
N ASP A 130 12.55 -20.75 13.98
CA ASP A 130 12.89 -20.04 15.21
C ASP A 130 11.66 -19.44 15.91
N PHE A 131 10.68 -18.96 15.15
CA PHE A 131 9.39 -18.52 15.68
C PHE A 131 8.61 -19.66 16.33
N ILE A 132 8.48 -20.81 15.65
CA ILE A 132 7.80 -22.00 16.18
C ILE A 132 8.50 -22.54 17.43
N ASP A 133 9.83 -22.48 17.47
CA ASP A 133 10.65 -22.87 18.61
C ASP A 133 10.56 -21.87 19.78
N GLY A 134 9.84 -20.75 19.62
CA GLY A 134 9.65 -19.73 20.65
C GLY A 134 10.86 -18.82 20.89
N LYS A 135 11.86 -18.82 20.00
CA LYS A 135 13.04 -17.94 20.12
C LYS A 135 12.70 -16.48 19.84
N VAL A 136 11.63 -16.24 19.08
CA VAL A 136 11.10 -14.93 18.73
C VAL A 136 9.59 -14.97 18.85
N THR A 137 8.99 -13.94 19.44
CA THR A 137 7.53 -13.86 19.65
C THR A 137 6.89 -12.85 18.70
N SER A 138 5.60 -13.04 18.38
CA SER A 138 4.82 -12.12 17.55
C SER A 138 4.73 -10.73 18.19
N GLN A 139 4.64 -10.67 19.53
CA GLN A 139 4.65 -9.43 20.29
C GLN A 139 5.93 -8.61 20.07
N GLN A 140 7.12 -9.21 20.20
CA GLN A 140 8.40 -8.51 20.00
C GLN A 140 8.54 -7.93 18.59
N LEU A 141 8.09 -8.69 17.59
CA LEU A 141 8.13 -8.28 16.20
C LEU A 141 7.12 -7.14 15.94
N MET A 142 5.91 -7.25 16.47
CA MET A 142 4.89 -6.21 16.32
C MET A 142 5.28 -4.92 17.06
N ASP A 143 5.90 -5.02 18.24
CA ASP A 143 6.43 -3.86 18.96
C ASP A 143 7.51 -3.13 18.17
N SER A 144 8.38 -3.89 17.48
CA SER A 144 9.39 -3.33 16.57
C SER A 144 8.74 -2.59 15.40
N ILE A 145 7.71 -3.18 14.77
CA ILE A 145 6.94 -2.54 13.69
C ILE A 145 6.26 -1.26 14.19
N ARG A 146 5.65 -1.29 15.38
CA ARG A 146 4.97 -0.12 15.98
C ARG A 146 5.94 1.01 16.28
N ALA A 147 7.13 0.69 16.82
CA ALA A 147 8.17 1.68 17.09
C ALA A 147 8.65 2.34 15.80
N ALA A 148 9.00 1.53 14.78
CA ALA A 148 9.43 2.02 13.48
C ALA A 148 8.37 2.87 12.79
N HIS A 149 7.11 2.41 12.75
CA HIS A 149 6.02 3.16 12.16
C HIS A 149 5.82 4.52 12.86
N ARG A 150 5.88 4.58 14.19
CA ARG A 150 5.80 5.86 14.92
C ARG A 150 6.93 6.80 14.52
N ASN A 151 8.16 6.31 14.48
CA ASN A 151 9.32 7.13 14.07
C ASN A 151 9.12 7.70 12.65
N LEU A 152 8.68 6.88 11.70
CA LEU A 152 8.41 7.33 10.34
C LEU A 152 7.26 8.32 10.26
N TYR A 153 6.17 8.06 10.98
CA TYR A 153 4.97 8.89 10.99
C TYR A 153 5.24 10.27 11.61
N ASP A 154 6.04 10.34 12.67
CA ASP A 154 6.39 11.60 13.33
C ASP A 154 7.39 12.44 12.51
N GLN A 155 8.17 11.79 11.64
CA GLN A 155 9.19 12.44 10.80
C GLN A 155 8.68 12.75 9.38
N SER A 156 7.43 12.47 9.04
CA SER A 156 6.94 12.60 7.66
C SER A 156 5.46 12.95 7.56
N ASP A 157 5.11 13.70 6.51
CA ASP A 157 3.74 14.09 6.21
C ASP A 157 2.93 12.99 5.53
N PHE A 158 3.61 12.00 4.94
CA PHE A 158 2.95 10.83 4.39
C PHE A 158 3.84 9.58 4.46
N VAL A 159 3.31 8.45 4.97
CA VAL A 159 4.02 7.17 5.04
C VAL A 159 3.38 6.15 4.08
N ILE A 160 4.16 5.67 3.12
CA ILE A 160 3.76 4.53 2.28
C ILE A 160 4.29 3.26 2.91
N CYS A 161 3.39 2.41 3.40
CA CYS A 161 3.73 1.07 3.84
C CYS A 161 3.52 0.08 2.69
N GLU A 162 4.51 -0.72 2.34
CA GLU A 162 4.40 -1.80 1.36
C GLU A 162 4.31 -3.14 2.08
N GLY A 163 3.23 -3.88 1.83
CA GLY A 163 3.09 -5.25 2.32
C GLY A 163 3.89 -6.27 1.51
N THR A 164 4.10 -7.46 2.06
CA THR A 164 4.83 -8.54 1.37
C THR A 164 3.87 -9.55 0.75
N GLY A 165 4.06 -9.89 -0.53
CA GLY A 165 3.24 -10.87 -1.25
C GLY A 165 1.74 -10.56 -1.19
N HIS A 166 0.91 -11.59 -0.92
CA HIS A 166 -0.53 -11.44 -0.75
C HIS A 166 -0.91 -11.08 0.69
N THR A 167 -2.16 -10.69 0.93
CA THR A 167 -2.64 -10.16 2.23
C THR A 167 -2.37 -11.09 3.42
N GLY A 168 -2.32 -12.40 3.20
CA GLY A 168 -2.11 -13.42 4.25
C GLY A 168 -0.65 -13.85 4.47
N VAL A 169 0.31 -13.35 3.69
CA VAL A 169 1.73 -13.68 3.90
C VAL A 169 2.17 -13.16 5.26
N GLY A 170 2.85 -14.01 6.05
CA GLY A 170 3.27 -13.71 7.43
C GLY A 170 2.39 -14.35 8.51
N SER A 171 1.30 -15.05 8.13
CA SER A 171 0.33 -15.60 9.10
C SER A 171 0.94 -16.61 10.08
N ILE A 172 1.98 -17.37 9.68
CA ILE A 172 2.66 -18.32 10.57
C ILE A 172 3.32 -17.62 11.77
N CYS A 173 3.76 -16.37 11.59
CA CYS A 173 4.36 -15.55 12.63
C CYS A 173 3.35 -14.57 13.26
N GLU A 174 2.04 -14.71 12.97
CA GLU A 174 0.97 -13.79 13.38
C GLU A 174 1.21 -12.33 12.95
N LEU A 175 1.89 -12.14 11.83
CA LEU A 175 2.31 -10.85 11.29
C LEU A 175 1.90 -10.70 9.82
N ASN A 176 0.72 -11.21 9.48
CA ASN A 176 0.24 -11.02 8.13
C ASN A 176 -0.10 -9.55 7.85
N ASN A 177 -0.15 -9.19 6.57
CA ASN A 177 -0.32 -7.79 6.20
C ASN A 177 -1.62 -7.17 6.77
N ALA A 178 -2.70 -7.95 6.92
CA ALA A 178 -3.94 -7.44 7.52
C ALA A 178 -3.81 -7.21 9.03
N GLN A 179 -3.09 -8.07 9.75
CA GLN A 179 -2.81 -7.92 11.18
C GLN A 179 -1.92 -6.69 11.42
N VAL A 180 -0.86 -6.52 10.64
CA VAL A 180 0.00 -5.33 10.68
C VAL A 180 -0.82 -4.08 10.38
N ALA A 181 -1.71 -4.12 9.39
CA ALA A 181 -2.56 -2.98 9.05
C ALA A 181 -3.50 -2.59 10.20
N ALA A 182 -4.12 -3.59 10.83
CA ALA A 182 -5.03 -3.38 11.96
C ALA A 182 -4.31 -2.80 13.17
N GLU A 183 -3.13 -3.33 13.50
CA GLU A 183 -2.32 -2.84 14.61
C GLU A 183 -1.91 -1.38 14.41
N LEU A 184 -1.47 -1.04 13.19
CA LEU A 184 -1.06 0.32 12.84
C LEU A 184 -2.24 1.26 12.55
N LYS A 185 -3.48 0.74 12.54
CA LYS A 185 -4.71 1.46 12.16
C LYS A 185 -4.60 2.14 10.80
N ILE A 186 -3.94 1.47 9.86
CA ILE A 186 -3.68 1.96 8.51
C ILE A 186 -4.65 1.32 7.52
N ASP A 187 -5.20 2.16 6.65
CA ASP A 187 -6.06 1.73 5.56
C ASP A 187 -5.22 1.14 4.40
N ALA A 188 -5.84 0.29 3.56
CA ALA A 188 -5.15 -0.40 2.48
C ALA A 188 -5.64 -0.02 1.07
N VAL A 189 -4.73 -0.02 0.09
CA VAL A 189 -5.02 -0.11 -1.34
C VAL A 189 -4.49 -1.43 -1.86
N CYS A 190 -5.25 -2.15 -2.68
CA CYS A 190 -4.83 -3.46 -3.19
C CYS A 190 -4.54 -3.40 -4.70
N VAL A 191 -3.39 -3.95 -5.10
CA VAL A 191 -3.03 -4.15 -6.50
C VAL A 191 -3.44 -5.56 -6.95
N ALA A 192 -4.27 -5.66 -7.97
CA ALA A 192 -4.63 -6.93 -8.60
C ALA A 192 -4.11 -6.98 -10.04
N LEU A 193 -3.95 -8.18 -10.60
CA LEU A 193 -3.61 -8.33 -12.02
C LEU A 193 -4.79 -7.92 -12.90
N GLY A 194 -4.49 -7.47 -14.11
CA GLY A 194 -5.47 -7.20 -15.14
C GLY A 194 -6.25 -8.46 -15.52
N GLY A 195 -7.55 -8.31 -15.70
CA GLY A 195 -8.49 -9.41 -15.94
C GLY A 195 -9.82 -9.14 -15.24
N LEU A 196 -10.78 -10.04 -15.40
CA LEU A 196 -12.07 -9.96 -14.71
C LEU A 196 -12.20 -11.10 -13.69
N GLY A 197 -12.59 -12.30 -14.12
CA GLY A 197 -12.91 -13.43 -13.22
C GLY A 197 -11.80 -13.77 -12.22
N SER A 198 -10.71 -14.38 -12.70
CA SER A 198 -9.62 -14.84 -11.81
C SER A 198 -8.99 -13.72 -10.97
N SER A 199 -8.88 -12.52 -11.53
CA SER A 199 -8.38 -11.34 -10.81
C SER A 199 -9.32 -10.96 -9.66
N PHE A 200 -10.62 -10.88 -9.93
CA PHE A 200 -11.63 -10.54 -8.93
C PHE A 200 -11.76 -11.62 -7.85
N ASP A 201 -11.65 -12.90 -8.22
CA ASP A 201 -11.68 -14.02 -7.26
C ASP A 201 -10.51 -13.93 -6.27
N GLN A 202 -9.28 -13.71 -6.78
CA GLN A 202 -8.11 -13.52 -5.93
C GLN A 202 -8.25 -12.28 -5.04
N LEU A 203 -8.78 -11.19 -5.58
CA LEU A 203 -9.06 -9.98 -4.81
C LEU A 203 -10.10 -10.24 -3.70
N ALA A 204 -11.16 -10.99 -3.99
CA ALA A 204 -12.19 -11.34 -3.02
C ALA A 204 -11.60 -12.13 -1.84
N MET A 205 -10.75 -13.12 -2.13
CA MET A 205 -10.04 -13.89 -1.09
C MET A 205 -9.15 -12.99 -0.22
N ASN A 206 -8.38 -12.09 -0.83
CA ASN A 206 -7.51 -11.16 -0.10
C ASN A 206 -8.30 -10.16 0.75
N ARG A 207 -9.42 -9.65 0.21
CA ARG A 207 -10.33 -8.73 0.91
C ARG A 207 -10.92 -9.34 2.18
N GLU A 208 -11.19 -10.64 2.20
CA GLU A 208 -11.79 -11.27 3.38
C GLU A 208 -10.87 -11.19 4.60
N MET A 209 -9.55 -11.35 4.40
CA MET A 209 -8.58 -11.19 5.48
C MET A 209 -8.55 -9.75 6.03
N LEU A 210 -8.67 -8.73 5.16
CA LEU A 210 -8.78 -7.34 5.61
C LEU A 210 -10.06 -7.11 6.43
N LYS A 211 -11.19 -7.65 5.96
CA LYS A 211 -12.47 -7.55 6.66
C LYS A 211 -12.42 -8.18 8.05
N GLN A 212 -11.84 -9.37 8.17
CA GLN A 212 -11.69 -10.06 9.45
C GLN A 212 -10.87 -9.26 10.46
N ASN A 213 -9.91 -8.45 9.98
CA ASN A 213 -9.08 -7.59 10.82
C ASN A 213 -9.59 -6.14 10.91
N ASN A 214 -10.81 -5.85 10.44
CA ASN A 214 -11.41 -4.50 10.41
C ASN A 214 -10.57 -3.44 9.67
N VAL A 215 -9.82 -3.85 8.65
CA VAL A 215 -9.00 -2.95 7.82
C VAL A 215 -9.80 -2.50 6.61
N ARG A 216 -9.87 -1.19 6.38
CA ARG A 216 -10.62 -0.64 5.26
C ARG A 216 -9.80 -0.73 3.97
N LEU A 217 -10.38 -1.38 2.96
CA LEU A 217 -9.87 -1.33 1.58
C LEU A 217 -10.36 -0.03 0.92
N ARG A 218 -9.45 0.92 0.69
CA ARG A 218 -9.76 2.25 0.13
C ARG A 218 -9.85 2.28 -1.38
N GLY A 219 -9.27 1.30 -2.04
CA GLY A 219 -9.31 1.24 -3.49
C GLY A 219 -8.53 0.06 -4.05
N VAL A 220 -8.77 -0.19 -5.33
CA VAL A 220 -8.09 -1.24 -6.09
C VAL A 220 -7.39 -0.63 -7.29
N VAL A 221 -6.17 -1.06 -7.56
CA VAL A 221 -5.44 -0.74 -8.80
C VAL A 221 -5.27 -2.03 -9.59
N LEU A 222 -5.67 -2.02 -10.86
CA LEU A 222 -5.38 -3.14 -11.76
C LEU A 222 -4.06 -2.88 -12.46
N ASN A 223 -3.13 -3.82 -12.39
CA ASN A 223 -1.85 -3.72 -13.07
C ASN A 223 -1.70 -4.78 -14.16
N LYS A 224 -0.92 -4.49 -15.20
CA LYS A 224 -0.74 -5.36 -16.38
C LYS A 224 -2.06 -5.63 -17.09
N VAL A 225 -2.87 -4.59 -17.26
CA VAL A 225 -4.13 -4.68 -18.01
C VAL A 225 -3.81 -4.74 -19.50
N ASN A 226 -4.33 -5.75 -20.20
CA ASN A 226 -4.19 -5.82 -21.65
C ASN A 226 -4.77 -4.54 -22.29
N PRO A 227 -3.96 -3.74 -23.02
CA PRO A 227 -4.42 -2.48 -23.59
C PRO A 227 -5.67 -2.60 -24.46
N LYS A 228 -5.82 -3.73 -25.19
CA LYS A 228 -6.99 -3.99 -26.06
C LYS A 228 -8.28 -4.22 -25.28
N LYS A 229 -8.20 -4.51 -23.98
CA LYS A 229 -9.34 -4.80 -23.10
C LYS A 229 -9.50 -3.74 -22.00
N MET A 230 -8.78 -2.63 -22.08
CA MET A 230 -8.72 -1.62 -21.01
C MET A 230 -10.10 -1.10 -20.63
N ASP A 231 -10.86 -0.59 -21.61
CA ASP A 231 -12.18 0.02 -21.37
C ASP A 231 -13.18 -0.99 -20.79
N MET A 232 -13.20 -2.20 -21.36
CA MET A 232 -14.05 -3.29 -20.88
C MET A 232 -13.68 -3.68 -19.44
N ILE A 233 -12.40 -3.84 -19.13
CA ILE A 233 -11.96 -4.18 -17.78
C ILE A 233 -12.31 -3.05 -16.81
N GLN A 234 -12.06 -1.79 -17.18
CA GLN A 234 -12.35 -0.65 -16.34
C GLN A 234 -13.84 -0.54 -16.00
N ASP A 235 -14.75 -0.69 -16.96
CA ASP A 235 -16.20 -0.65 -16.71
C ASP A 235 -16.66 -1.82 -15.82
N TYR A 236 -16.41 -3.06 -16.25
CA TYR A 236 -16.96 -4.24 -15.57
C TYR A 236 -16.35 -4.42 -14.18
N TYR A 237 -15.05 -4.17 -14.01
CA TYR A 237 -14.40 -4.28 -12.70
C TYR A 237 -14.88 -3.18 -11.74
N SER A 238 -15.09 -1.94 -12.23
CA SER A 238 -15.67 -0.86 -11.42
C SER A 238 -17.07 -1.21 -10.93
N ARG A 239 -17.95 -1.75 -11.80
CA ARG A 239 -19.29 -2.20 -11.39
C ARG A 239 -19.23 -3.36 -10.40
N ALA A 240 -18.27 -4.29 -10.57
CA ALA A 240 -18.07 -5.39 -9.64
C ALA A 240 -17.65 -4.90 -8.25
N LEU A 241 -16.73 -3.93 -8.18
CA LEU A 241 -16.23 -3.32 -6.93
C LEU A 241 -17.24 -2.40 -6.25
N LYS A 242 -18.15 -1.77 -7.01
CA LYS A 242 -19.24 -0.95 -6.45
C LYS A 242 -20.10 -1.74 -5.45
N ARG A 243 -20.23 -3.08 -5.63
CA ARG A 243 -20.92 -3.97 -4.69
C ARG A 243 -20.24 -4.06 -3.31
N TRP A 244 -18.97 -3.67 -3.22
CA TRP A 244 -18.20 -3.65 -1.99
C TRP A 244 -17.99 -2.23 -1.43
N ASP A 245 -18.55 -1.20 -2.09
CA ASP A 245 -18.28 0.21 -1.80
C ASP A 245 -16.77 0.55 -1.84
N VAL A 246 -16.06 -0.06 -2.80
CA VAL A 246 -14.62 0.17 -3.04
C VAL A 246 -14.45 0.77 -4.44
N PRO A 247 -13.71 1.87 -4.61
CA PRO A 247 -13.45 2.43 -5.92
C PRO A 247 -12.36 1.64 -6.66
N LEU A 248 -12.52 1.52 -7.98
CA LEU A 248 -11.39 1.27 -8.87
C LEU A 248 -10.59 2.58 -9.00
N VAL A 249 -9.38 2.61 -8.47
CA VAL A 249 -8.50 3.79 -8.49
C VAL A 249 -7.94 4.01 -9.88
N GLY A 250 -7.59 2.94 -10.57
CA GLY A 250 -7.08 3.02 -11.94
C GLY A 250 -6.62 1.68 -12.49
N CYS A 251 -6.25 1.71 -13.76
CA CYS A 251 -5.73 0.58 -14.52
C CYS A 251 -4.37 0.98 -15.12
N ILE A 252 -3.35 0.16 -14.90
CA ILE A 252 -2.02 0.32 -15.47
C ILE A 252 -1.89 -0.68 -16.63
N PRO A 253 -1.64 -0.22 -17.87
CA PRO A 253 -1.51 -1.09 -19.03
C PRO A 253 -0.30 -2.02 -18.92
N ASP A 254 -0.41 -3.21 -19.51
CA ASP A 254 0.73 -4.08 -19.75
C ASP A 254 1.56 -3.54 -20.92
N LEU A 255 2.65 -2.83 -20.59
CA LEU A 255 3.59 -2.27 -21.56
C LEU A 255 4.82 -3.16 -21.60
N LYS A 256 5.03 -3.82 -22.75
CA LYS A 256 6.15 -4.77 -22.95
C LYS A 256 7.51 -4.14 -22.66
N ASP A 257 7.69 -2.87 -23.00
CA ASP A 257 8.97 -2.17 -22.84
C ASP A 257 9.37 -1.99 -21.38
N LEU A 258 8.41 -1.91 -20.45
CA LEU A 258 8.68 -1.81 -19.00
C LEU A 258 8.99 -3.18 -18.35
N SER A 259 8.79 -4.28 -19.07
CA SER A 259 9.03 -5.64 -18.58
C SER A 259 10.38 -6.22 -19.01
N CYS A 260 11.10 -5.53 -19.89
CA CYS A 260 12.39 -5.95 -20.38
C CYS A 260 13.52 -5.51 -19.43
N PRO A 261 14.39 -6.42 -18.96
CA PRO A 261 15.59 -6.04 -18.24
C PRO A 261 16.49 -5.15 -19.12
N THR A 262 17.13 -4.17 -18.49
CA THR A 262 18.08 -3.29 -19.17
C THR A 262 19.39 -4.02 -19.48
N MET A 263 20.19 -3.49 -20.41
CA MET A 263 21.53 -4.03 -20.65
C MET A 263 22.43 -3.95 -19.40
N ALA A 264 22.19 -2.96 -18.54
CA ALA A 264 22.85 -2.86 -17.24
C ALA A 264 22.45 -4.01 -16.29
N ASP A 265 21.18 -4.44 -16.33
CA ASP A 265 20.72 -5.60 -15.55
C ASP A 265 21.41 -6.89 -16.02
N TYR A 266 21.56 -7.09 -17.34
CA TYR A 266 22.31 -8.21 -17.89
C TYR A 266 23.80 -8.15 -17.55
N ALA A 267 24.42 -6.97 -17.63
CA ALA A 267 25.82 -6.78 -17.25
C ALA A 267 26.05 -7.18 -15.78
N LYS A 268 25.17 -6.73 -14.88
CA LYS A 268 25.21 -7.11 -13.46
C LYS A 268 24.98 -8.60 -13.24
N LEU A 269 24.02 -9.20 -13.94
CA LEU A 269 23.71 -10.63 -13.83
C LEU A 269 24.87 -11.50 -14.31
N LEU A 270 25.50 -11.12 -15.42
CA LEU A 270 26.60 -11.83 -16.06
C LEU A 270 27.97 -11.46 -15.49
N LYS A 271 28.03 -10.55 -14.49
CA LYS A 271 29.26 -9.99 -13.93
C LYS A 271 30.21 -9.48 -15.02
N SER A 272 29.65 -8.80 -16.01
CA SER A 272 30.37 -8.27 -17.17
C SER A 272 30.35 -6.75 -17.18
N ASP A 273 31.33 -6.18 -17.88
CA ASP A 273 31.39 -4.74 -18.09
C ASP A 273 30.48 -4.33 -19.25
N LEU A 274 29.78 -3.21 -19.04
CA LEU A 274 29.01 -2.55 -20.07
C LEU A 274 29.98 -1.78 -20.98
N ILE A 275 30.20 -2.25 -22.20
CA ILE A 275 31.18 -1.66 -23.13
C ILE A 275 30.69 -0.31 -23.69
N SER A 276 29.37 -0.12 -23.79
CA SER A 276 28.73 1.10 -24.31
C SER A 276 27.37 1.33 -23.66
N GLY A 277 26.95 2.59 -23.54
CA GLY A 277 25.75 3.00 -22.81
C GLY A 277 26.06 3.51 -21.40
N THR A 278 25.08 4.14 -20.75
CA THR A 278 25.19 4.61 -19.37
C THR A 278 24.24 3.81 -18.48
N TYR A 279 24.61 3.67 -17.21
CA TYR A 279 23.65 3.24 -16.19
C TYR A 279 22.55 4.29 -16.11
N ALA A 280 21.29 3.88 -16.25
CA ALA A 280 20.15 4.78 -16.11
C ALA A 280 20.11 5.30 -14.66
N SER A 281 20.69 6.47 -14.42
CA SER A 281 20.74 7.11 -13.10
C SER A 281 19.47 7.90 -12.77
N THR A 282 18.58 8.11 -13.73
CA THR A 282 17.28 8.78 -13.53
C THR A 282 16.28 8.28 -14.58
N VAL A 283 15.13 7.78 -14.14
CA VAL A 283 13.99 7.60 -15.05
C VAL A 283 13.33 8.97 -15.20
N ASP A 284 13.85 9.80 -16.09
CA ASP A 284 13.09 10.95 -16.59
C ASP A 284 12.01 10.39 -17.53
N ILE A 285 10.81 10.16 -16.97
CA ILE A 285 9.61 9.91 -17.78
C ILE A 285 9.16 11.27 -18.30
N PRO A 286 9.31 11.58 -19.60
CA PRO A 286 8.80 12.84 -20.14
C PRO A 286 7.28 12.69 -20.22
N LEU A 287 6.56 13.24 -19.25
CA LEU A 287 5.12 13.44 -19.32
C LEU A 287 4.82 14.65 -20.21
N SER A 288 5.19 14.59 -21.49
CA SER A 288 4.59 15.43 -22.52
C SER A 288 4.94 14.93 -23.92
N GLN A 289 3.91 14.93 -24.77
CA GLN A 289 3.90 14.75 -26.23
C GLN A 289 3.64 13.32 -26.76
N GLU A 290 2.40 13.18 -27.26
CA GLU A 290 1.84 12.18 -28.19
C GLU A 290 2.49 10.78 -28.32
N PRO A 291 1.77 9.71 -27.92
CA PRO A 291 2.27 8.34 -28.03
C PRO A 291 2.01 7.76 -29.42
N THR A 292 2.65 8.22 -30.52
CA THR A 292 2.58 7.45 -31.79
C THR A 292 3.63 7.69 -32.90
N ARG A 293 4.69 8.51 -32.74
CA ARG A 293 5.61 8.76 -33.88
C ARG A 293 7.10 8.47 -33.70
N ALA A 294 7.59 8.17 -32.50
CA ALA A 294 9.03 7.98 -32.28
C ALA A 294 9.58 6.57 -32.58
N CYS A 295 8.73 5.58 -32.86
CA CYS A 295 9.18 4.19 -33.11
C CYS A 295 9.76 3.91 -34.51
N LEU A 296 9.91 4.90 -35.41
CA LEU A 296 10.25 4.61 -36.81
C LEU A 296 11.55 5.23 -37.37
N GLN A 297 12.37 5.97 -36.61
CA GLN A 297 13.57 6.59 -37.20
C GLN A 297 14.88 6.60 -36.40
N ALA A 298 14.98 6.04 -35.20
CA ALA A 298 16.25 5.98 -34.49
C ALA A 298 16.99 4.67 -34.79
N ARG A 299 18.06 4.72 -35.59
CA ARG A 299 19.12 3.71 -35.60
C ARG A 299 19.68 3.60 -34.17
N MET A 300 19.21 2.62 -33.39
CA MET A 300 19.74 2.40 -32.05
C MET A 300 21.14 1.81 -32.14
N PRO A 301 22.14 2.33 -31.40
CA PRO A 301 23.45 1.71 -31.32
C PRO A 301 23.33 0.33 -30.67
N VAL A 302 23.94 -0.68 -31.30
CA VAL A 302 24.02 -2.05 -30.76
C VAL A 302 24.90 -2.01 -29.51
N CYS A 303 24.31 -2.23 -28.34
CA CYS A 303 25.01 -2.35 -27.06
C CYS A 303 25.64 -3.76 -26.97
N VAL A 304 26.96 -3.84 -26.80
CA VAL A 304 27.70 -5.12 -26.70
C VAL A 304 28.12 -5.35 -25.24
N ILE A 305 27.92 -6.57 -24.73
CA ILE A 305 28.39 -7.00 -23.41
C ILE A 305 29.68 -7.83 -23.61
N SER A 306 30.74 -7.56 -22.83
CA SER A 306 31.94 -8.40 -22.80
C SER A 306 31.88 -9.32 -21.60
N VAL A 307 31.74 -10.64 -21.81
CA VAL A 307 31.81 -11.62 -20.72
C VAL A 307 33.27 -12.00 -20.52
N ALA A 308 33.87 -11.57 -19.40
CA ALA A 308 35.17 -12.07 -18.97
C ALA A 308 35.04 -13.56 -18.63
N ARG A 309 35.89 -14.40 -19.24
CA ARG A 309 36.00 -15.82 -18.90
C ARG A 309 37.02 -15.96 -17.77
N ASP A 310 36.56 -16.40 -16.62
CA ASP A 310 37.37 -17.11 -15.61
C ASP A 310 36.79 -18.52 -15.43
#